data_AF-A0A357N272-F1
#
_entry.id   AF-A0A357N272-F1
#
_cell.length_a   1.000
_cell.length_b   1.000
_cell.length_c   1.000
_cell.angle_alpha   90.00
_cell.angle_beta   90.00
_cell.angle_gamma   90.00
#
_symmetry.space_group_name_H-M   'P 1'
#
loop_
_entity.id
_entity.type
_entity.pdbx_description
1 polymer ?
#
loop_
_entity_poly.entity_id
_entity_poly.type
_entity_poly.pdbx_seq_one_letter_code
_entity_poly.pdbx_strand_id
1 'polypeptide(L)'
;MIDARDDLPVGLALALLYALTTLAARHLSLDQFFLPAAVRVSALLLVPTRLWPYLLLGEYAYFAQLRIPMIATHGLAWVVLASMLLMPVAMLVVHVHRRRSATEATSGLWLLSVSASTAVAVTGVNLGISWLLRPHRPVEAVLDMAERFSFGHFAAIITLAPLALLFLQRRTSERWLPRIAPATTAAIAVMLALGLCMQLTAPTAHGPRTCMVLLATLPAIALTFMHGWRGAAIAIPLLSLPLHAATPTSGLPASFDAGTFLTQQNMLVMSVALLALGSSISFHQQRARARLQREGTALHLARSAHHHRERELRERASHLKQLGETMDSSLHELSDWLHTQGHHAIANSLQHASQVHSRQFRAQASQIYPAALEQVGLYVALQAGGVRDAWRETHRIGTLRLAGNPCLMSVDLQLASYRSLVEAVSLLLEQEPGQLCVHTRCGSVRGQRGIVMTVALLDRDRSLAATTRTHAFERLAGRVLAYGGSVQCRHNRLRLALGEPATSAQAVA
;
A
#
# COMPACT_ATOMS: atom_id res chain seq x y z
N MET A 1 -8.47 -21.38 -27.93
CA MET A 1 -7.85 -21.78 -29.20
C MET A 1 -8.00 -20.59 -30.14
N ILE A 2 -7.23 -19.54 -29.88
CA ILE A 2 -7.17 -18.30 -30.69
C ILE A 2 -5.91 -18.45 -31.54
N ASP A 3 -6.03 -18.20 -32.83
CA ASP A 3 -5.26 -18.74 -33.94
C ASP A 3 -3.72 -18.65 -33.84
N ALA A 4 -3.06 -19.81 -33.91
CA ALA A 4 -1.61 -19.90 -34.09
C ALA A 4 -1.13 -19.36 -35.46
N ARG A 5 -2.06 -19.07 -36.38
CA ARG A 5 -1.78 -18.62 -37.76
C ARG A 5 -1.55 -17.10 -37.84
N ASP A 6 -2.21 -16.32 -37.00
CA ASP A 6 -2.07 -14.85 -36.97
C ASP A 6 -0.79 -14.40 -36.25
N ASP A 7 -0.23 -15.25 -35.38
CA ASP A 7 1.01 -14.99 -34.65
C ASP A 7 2.28 -15.28 -35.46
N LEU A 8 2.20 -15.93 -36.63
CA LEU A 8 3.37 -16.32 -37.43
C LEU A 8 4.21 -15.12 -37.93
N PRO A 9 3.65 -14.08 -38.58
CA PRO A 9 4.45 -12.94 -39.04
C PRO A 9 5.03 -12.14 -37.87
N VAL A 10 4.27 -11.99 -36.79
CA VAL A 10 4.69 -11.30 -35.57
C VAL A 10 5.82 -12.08 -34.87
N GLY A 11 5.69 -13.41 -34.80
CA GLY A 11 6.68 -14.31 -34.23
C GLY A 11 7.99 -14.31 -35.02
N LEU A 12 7.93 -14.35 -36.36
CA LEU A 12 9.13 -14.26 -37.20
C LEU A 12 9.82 -12.90 -37.10
N ALA A 13 9.06 -11.81 -37.09
CA ALA A 13 9.61 -10.47 -36.87
C ALA A 13 10.28 -10.37 -35.49
N LEU A 14 9.68 -10.97 -34.45
CA LEU A 14 10.26 -11.04 -33.11
C LEU A 14 11.56 -11.85 -33.09
N ALA A 15 11.61 -13.00 -33.78
CA ALA A 15 12.81 -13.83 -33.90
C ALA A 15 13.96 -13.06 -34.56
N LEU A 16 13.67 -12.34 -35.64
CA LEU A 16 14.64 -11.52 -36.37
C LEU A 16 15.12 -10.34 -35.53
N LEU A 17 14.22 -9.62 -34.86
CA LEU A 17 14.56 -8.54 -33.94
C LEU A 17 15.43 -9.05 -32.78
N TYR A 18 15.10 -10.21 -32.23
CA TYR A 18 15.89 -10.84 -31.18
C TYR A 18 17.30 -11.22 -31.67
N ALA A 19 17.42 -11.81 -32.86
CA ALA A 19 18.71 -12.13 -33.46
C ALA A 19 19.57 -10.87 -33.71
N LEU A 20 18.98 -9.80 -34.26
CA LEU A 20 19.68 -8.54 -34.50
C LEU A 20 20.14 -7.86 -33.19
N THR A 21 19.27 -7.84 -32.18
CA THR A 21 19.60 -7.24 -30.87
C THR A 21 20.69 -8.02 -30.14
N THR A 22 20.69 -9.36 -30.22
CA THR A 22 21.75 -10.21 -29.63
C THR A 22 23.08 -10.10 -30.40
N LEU A 23 23.05 -9.93 -31.71
CA LEU A 23 24.25 -9.64 -32.52
C LEU A 23 24.86 -8.29 -32.15
N ALA A 24 24.06 -7.22 -32.12
CA ALA A 24 24.51 -5.91 -31.68
C ALA A 24 25.08 -5.94 -30.26
N ALA A 25 24.39 -6.64 -29.35
CA ALA A 25 24.84 -6.84 -27.98
C ALA A 25 26.17 -7.61 -27.89
N ARG A 26 26.44 -8.54 -28.81
CA ARG A 26 27.69 -9.30 -28.87
C ARG A 26 28.88 -8.45 -29.30
N HIS A 27 28.71 -7.52 -30.23
CA HIS A 27 29.77 -6.59 -30.63
C HIS A 27 30.18 -5.67 -29.50
N LEU A 28 29.25 -5.36 -28.60
CA LEU A 28 29.48 -4.55 -27.43
C LEU A 28 29.97 -5.36 -26.23
N SER A 29 29.84 -6.69 -26.20
CA SER A 29 30.10 -7.50 -24.99
C SER A 29 31.57 -7.84 -24.77
N LEU A 30 31.97 -7.86 -23.50
CA LEU A 30 33.22 -8.44 -23.01
C LEU A 30 32.91 -9.70 -22.17
N ASP A 31 33.91 -10.54 -21.89
CA ASP A 31 33.73 -11.70 -21.01
C ASP A 31 33.28 -11.29 -19.58
N GLN A 32 33.75 -10.12 -19.12
CA GLN A 32 33.36 -9.52 -17.84
C GLN A 32 31.96 -8.89 -17.83
N PHE A 33 31.32 -8.73 -19.00
CA PHE A 33 29.96 -8.17 -19.13
C PHE A 33 29.25 -8.72 -20.37
N PHE A 34 28.70 -9.93 -20.23
CA PHE A 34 28.13 -10.67 -21.35
C PHE A 34 26.68 -10.25 -21.67
N LEU A 35 26.58 -9.15 -22.41
CA LEU A 35 25.32 -8.51 -22.80
C LEU A 35 24.27 -9.43 -23.44
N PRO A 36 24.62 -10.41 -24.30
CA PRO A 36 23.62 -11.30 -24.90
C PRO A 36 22.83 -12.13 -23.87
N ALA A 37 23.41 -12.49 -22.73
CA ALA A 37 22.64 -13.19 -21.68
C ALA A 37 21.59 -12.28 -21.02
N ALA A 38 21.90 -10.99 -20.87
CA ALA A 38 20.95 -10.01 -20.36
C ALA A 38 19.77 -9.80 -21.32
N VAL A 39 20.06 -9.74 -22.63
CA VAL A 39 19.05 -9.67 -23.69
C VAL A 39 18.15 -10.90 -23.66
N ARG A 40 18.74 -12.10 -23.50
CA ARG A 40 18.00 -13.36 -23.38
C ARG A 40 17.01 -13.33 -22.22
N VAL A 41 17.46 -13.01 -21.00
CA VAL A 41 16.57 -12.98 -19.83
C VAL A 41 15.52 -11.88 -19.95
N SER A 42 15.91 -10.69 -20.40
CA SER A 42 14.98 -9.58 -20.63
C SER A 42 13.90 -9.91 -21.65
N ALA A 43 14.26 -10.57 -22.75
CA ALA A 43 13.31 -11.02 -23.77
C ALA A 43 12.32 -12.06 -23.20
N LEU A 44 12.80 -13.04 -22.42
CA LEU A 44 11.96 -14.04 -21.77
C LEU A 44 11.00 -13.46 -20.73
N LEU A 45 11.36 -12.34 -20.10
CA LEU A 45 10.50 -11.59 -19.18
C LEU A 45 9.44 -10.75 -19.91
N LEU A 46 9.81 -10.09 -21.00
CA LEU A 46 8.93 -9.21 -21.77
C LEU A 46 7.92 -9.98 -22.63
N VAL A 47 8.34 -11.11 -23.21
CA VAL A 47 7.56 -11.85 -24.20
C VAL A 47 6.66 -12.89 -23.49
N PRO A 48 5.37 -13.01 -23.90
CA PRO A 48 4.49 -14.06 -23.38
C PRO A 48 5.02 -15.45 -23.73
N THR A 49 4.79 -16.44 -22.85
CA THR A 49 5.32 -17.81 -23.00
C THR A 49 4.92 -18.50 -24.30
N ARG A 50 3.82 -18.07 -24.92
CA ARG A 50 3.35 -18.56 -26.23
C ARG A 50 4.32 -18.28 -27.38
N LEU A 51 5.05 -17.16 -27.31
CA LEU A 51 5.97 -16.71 -28.37
C LEU A 51 7.44 -17.13 -28.12
N TRP A 52 7.72 -17.86 -27.03
CA TRP A 52 9.06 -18.33 -26.73
C TRP A 52 9.70 -19.22 -27.82
N PRO A 53 8.96 -20.09 -28.54
CA PRO A 53 9.55 -20.86 -29.64
C PRO A 53 10.20 -19.97 -30.71
N TYR A 54 9.64 -18.79 -30.98
CA TYR A 54 10.21 -17.82 -31.93
C TYR A 54 11.51 -17.19 -31.41
N LEU A 55 11.62 -16.93 -30.10
CA LEU A 55 12.88 -16.47 -29.50
C LEU A 55 13.98 -17.54 -29.60
N LEU A 56 13.61 -18.81 -29.43
CA LEU A 56 14.52 -19.94 -29.59
C LEU A 56 15.01 -20.09 -31.04
N LEU A 57 14.13 -19.85 -32.02
CA LEU A 57 14.52 -19.80 -33.43
C LEU A 57 15.54 -18.67 -33.70
N GLY A 58 15.31 -17.48 -33.15
CA GLY A 58 16.24 -16.35 -33.25
C GLY A 58 17.60 -16.63 -32.59
N GLU A 59 17.61 -17.31 -31.44
CA GLU A 59 18.85 -17.73 -30.77
C GLU A 59 19.64 -18.74 -31.61
N TYR A 60 18.97 -19.69 -32.25
CA TYR A 60 19.65 -20.66 -33.11
C TYR A 60 20.26 -19.99 -34.34
N ALA A 61 19.59 -19.00 -34.92
CA ALA A 61 20.17 -18.18 -36.00
C ALA A 61 21.43 -17.43 -35.53
N TYR A 62 21.38 -16.84 -34.33
CA TYR A 62 22.53 -16.19 -33.70
C TYR A 62 23.69 -17.15 -33.43
N PHE A 63 23.43 -18.30 -32.79
CA PHE A 63 24.45 -19.28 -32.47
C PHE A 63 25.06 -19.93 -33.72
N ALA A 64 24.28 -20.11 -34.79
CA ALA A 64 24.81 -20.59 -36.06
C ALA A 64 25.94 -19.66 -36.54
N GLN A 65 25.71 -18.34 -36.60
CA GLN A 65 26.73 -17.39 -37.03
C GLN A 65 27.97 -17.39 -36.12
N LEU A 66 27.78 -17.49 -34.80
CA LEU A 66 28.88 -17.41 -33.84
C LEU A 66 29.70 -18.71 -33.73
N ARG A 67 29.06 -19.89 -33.85
CA ARG A 67 29.65 -21.18 -33.48
C ARG A 67 30.01 -22.07 -34.66
N ILE A 68 29.42 -21.88 -35.83
CA ILE A 68 29.86 -22.56 -37.06
C ILE A 68 31.37 -22.36 -37.34
N PRO A 69 31.96 -21.15 -37.24
CA PRO A 69 33.40 -21.00 -37.43
C PRO A 69 34.24 -21.69 -36.35
N MET A 70 33.64 -22.05 -35.20
CA MET A 70 34.31 -22.77 -34.12
C MET A 70 34.23 -24.30 -34.25
N ILE A 71 33.60 -24.84 -35.30
CA ILE A 71 33.51 -26.30 -35.51
C ILE A 71 34.90 -26.93 -35.58
N ALA A 72 35.84 -26.28 -36.30
CA ALA A 72 37.20 -26.78 -36.45
C ALA A 72 37.98 -26.86 -35.12
N THR A 73 37.67 -26.00 -34.15
CA THR A 73 38.40 -25.90 -32.88
C THR A 73 37.70 -26.58 -31.71
N HIS A 74 36.36 -26.69 -31.73
CA HIS A 74 35.55 -27.18 -30.61
C HIS A 74 34.81 -28.48 -30.93
N GLY A 75 34.75 -28.89 -32.19
CA GLY A 75 34.03 -30.08 -32.66
C GLY A 75 32.54 -29.83 -32.82
N LEU A 76 31.92 -30.59 -33.74
CA LEU A 76 30.51 -30.45 -34.10
C LEU A 76 29.57 -30.78 -32.93
N ALA A 77 29.91 -31.79 -32.11
CA ALA A 77 29.12 -32.18 -30.94
C ALA A 77 28.96 -31.04 -29.93
N TRP A 78 30.01 -30.26 -29.68
CA TRP A 78 29.95 -29.11 -28.78
C TRP A 78 29.04 -28.01 -29.36
N VAL A 79 29.18 -27.71 -30.66
CA VAL A 79 28.36 -26.69 -31.33
C VAL A 79 26.87 -27.03 -31.27
N VAL A 80 26.50 -28.29 -31.52
CA VAL A 80 25.10 -28.74 -31.46
C VAL A 80 24.58 -28.72 -30.03
N LEU A 81 25.26 -29.39 -29.08
CA LEU A 81 24.79 -29.53 -27.70
C LEU A 81 24.72 -28.19 -26.98
N ALA A 82 25.77 -27.37 -27.08
CA ALA A 82 25.79 -26.07 -26.44
C ALA A 82 24.75 -25.12 -27.06
N SER A 83 24.43 -25.23 -28.35
CA SER A 83 23.45 -24.34 -28.99
C SER A 83 22.03 -24.75 -28.66
N MET A 84 21.77 -26.07 -28.63
CA MET A 84 20.45 -26.58 -28.28
C MET A 84 20.09 -26.35 -26.82
N LEU A 85 21.03 -26.46 -25.88
CA LEU A 85 20.69 -26.55 -24.45
C LEU A 85 20.65 -25.21 -23.69
N LEU A 86 21.42 -24.20 -24.10
CA LEU A 86 21.58 -22.96 -23.31
C LEU A 86 20.30 -22.12 -23.20
N MET A 87 19.54 -21.97 -24.30
CA MET A 87 18.30 -21.22 -24.30
C MET A 87 17.17 -21.96 -23.55
N PRO A 88 16.92 -23.26 -23.78
CA PRO A 88 15.93 -24.01 -22.98
C PRO A 88 16.19 -23.99 -21.48
N VAL A 89 17.46 -24.02 -21.04
CA VAL A 89 17.81 -23.91 -19.62
C VAL A 89 17.42 -22.54 -19.07
N ALA A 90 17.75 -21.45 -19.78
CA ALA A 90 17.32 -20.10 -19.38
C ALA A 90 15.78 -19.96 -19.37
N MET A 91 15.10 -20.54 -20.36
CA MET A 91 13.63 -20.60 -20.43
C MET A 91 13.05 -21.32 -19.22
N LEU A 92 13.61 -22.48 -18.84
CA LEU A 92 13.14 -23.25 -17.69
C LEU A 92 13.28 -22.45 -16.38
N VAL A 93 14.44 -21.84 -16.15
CA VAL A 93 14.70 -21.04 -14.95
C VAL A 93 13.73 -19.86 -14.87
N VAL A 94 13.56 -19.11 -15.96
CA VAL A 94 12.62 -17.97 -16.01
C VAL A 94 11.18 -18.45 -15.87
N HIS A 95 10.80 -19.58 -16.46
CA HIS A 95 9.45 -20.15 -16.35
C HIS A 95 9.10 -20.54 -14.92
N VAL A 96 10.02 -21.22 -14.23
CA VAL A 96 9.86 -21.60 -12.81
C VAL A 96 9.71 -20.35 -11.95
N HIS A 97 10.50 -19.31 -12.19
CA HIS A 97 10.39 -18.05 -11.45
C HIS A 97 9.11 -17.28 -11.78
N ARG A 98 8.64 -17.29 -13.04
CA ARG A 98 7.37 -16.66 -13.45
C ARG A 98 6.15 -17.32 -12.79
N ARG A 99 6.21 -18.63 -12.49
CA ARG A 99 5.15 -19.33 -11.74
C ARG A 99 5.06 -18.90 -10.27
N ARG A 100 6.18 -18.43 -9.70
CA ARG A 100 6.22 -17.86 -8.34
C ARG A 100 6.01 -16.35 -8.45
N SER A 101 4.76 -15.94 -8.58
CA SER A 101 4.34 -14.54 -8.74
C SER A 101 5.03 -13.63 -7.71
N ALA A 102 5.89 -12.72 -8.18
CA ALA A 102 6.51 -11.73 -7.30
C ALA A 102 5.46 -10.67 -6.93
N THR A 103 5.30 -10.42 -5.63
CA THR A 103 4.60 -9.22 -5.18
C THR A 103 5.47 -8.00 -5.51
N GLU A 104 4.89 -6.82 -5.78
CA GLU A 104 5.67 -5.60 -6.07
C GLU A 104 6.83 -5.39 -5.08
N ALA A 105 6.57 -5.59 -3.78
CA ALA A 105 7.53 -5.52 -2.70
C ALA A 105 8.74 -6.47 -2.81
N THR A 106 8.55 -7.67 -3.37
CA THR A 106 9.60 -8.70 -3.48
C THR A 106 10.28 -8.71 -4.84
N SER A 107 9.88 -7.81 -5.75
CA SER A 107 10.35 -7.82 -7.15
C SER A 107 11.87 -7.72 -7.28
N GLY A 108 12.53 -6.89 -6.45
CA GLY A 108 13.99 -6.77 -6.48
C GLY A 108 14.72 -8.05 -6.06
N LEU A 109 14.35 -8.66 -4.93
CA LEU A 109 14.91 -9.94 -4.47
C LEU A 109 14.60 -11.09 -5.44
N TRP A 110 13.40 -11.10 -6.02
CA TRP A 110 13.03 -12.06 -7.05
C TRP A 110 13.90 -11.91 -8.30
N LEU A 111 14.15 -10.67 -8.76
CA LEU A 111 15.06 -10.38 -9.87
C LEU A 111 16.50 -10.81 -9.57
N LEU A 112 16.98 -10.62 -8.34
CA LEU A 112 18.29 -11.13 -7.91
C LEU A 112 18.36 -12.66 -8.03
N SER A 113 17.34 -13.36 -7.52
CA SER A 113 17.23 -14.82 -7.62
C SER A 113 17.20 -15.30 -9.07
N VAL A 114 16.39 -14.67 -9.93
CA VAL A 114 16.32 -14.99 -11.36
C VAL A 114 17.68 -14.80 -12.02
N SER A 115 18.34 -13.67 -11.75
CA SER A 115 19.63 -13.32 -12.35
C SER A 115 20.71 -14.30 -11.94
N ALA A 116 20.82 -14.59 -10.63
CA ALA A 116 21.82 -15.52 -10.09
C ALA A 116 21.58 -16.96 -10.59
N SER A 117 20.33 -17.43 -10.52
CA SER A 117 19.97 -18.77 -10.97
C SER A 117 20.23 -18.97 -12.46
N THR A 118 19.92 -17.96 -13.29
CA THR A 118 20.14 -18.05 -14.74
C THR A 118 21.62 -17.99 -15.08
N ALA A 119 22.38 -17.10 -14.43
CA ALA A 119 23.82 -17.01 -14.64
C ALA A 119 24.52 -18.35 -14.31
N VAL A 120 24.26 -18.92 -13.14
CA VAL A 120 24.86 -20.19 -12.69
C VAL A 120 24.40 -21.36 -13.54
N ALA A 121 23.12 -21.46 -13.89
CA ALA A 121 22.62 -22.57 -14.70
C ALA A 121 23.18 -22.56 -16.12
N VAL A 122 23.22 -21.40 -16.78
CA VAL A 122 23.72 -21.27 -18.15
C VAL A 122 25.23 -21.48 -18.21
N THR A 123 26.00 -20.93 -17.25
CA THR A 123 27.45 -21.19 -17.19
C THR A 123 27.77 -22.63 -16.86
N GLY A 124 27.09 -23.21 -15.86
CA GLY A 124 27.29 -24.59 -15.45
C GLY A 124 27.03 -25.57 -16.58
N VAL A 125 25.98 -25.36 -17.36
CA VAL A 125 25.68 -26.18 -18.54
C VAL A 125 26.74 -26.00 -19.62
N ASN A 126 27.14 -24.76 -19.93
CA ASN A 126 28.14 -24.50 -20.96
C ASN A 126 29.51 -25.12 -20.62
N LEU A 127 29.93 -24.98 -19.36
CA LEU A 127 31.18 -25.53 -18.84
C LEU A 127 31.11 -27.05 -18.71
N GLY A 128 29.98 -27.59 -18.25
CA GLY A 128 29.75 -29.04 -18.15
C GLY A 128 29.82 -29.73 -19.50
N ILE A 129 29.17 -29.18 -20.54
CA ILE A 129 29.29 -29.68 -21.92
C ILE A 129 30.75 -29.60 -22.40
N SER A 130 31.42 -28.48 -22.10
CA SER A 130 32.82 -28.28 -22.51
C SER A 130 33.78 -29.25 -21.83
N TRP A 131 33.55 -29.58 -20.56
CA TRP A 131 34.35 -30.53 -19.78
C TRP A 131 34.09 -31.98 -20.20
N LEU A 132 32.81 -32.36 -20.38
CA LEU A 132 32.43 -33.71 -20.81
C LEU A 132 33.01 -34.05 -22.19
N LEU A 133 32.98 -33.09 -23.13
CA LEU A 133 33.50 -33.28 -24.47
C LEU A 133 35.03 -33.15 -24.55
N ARG A 134 35.67 -32.47 -23.57
CA ARG A 134 37.13 -32.32 -23.48
C ARG A 134 37.62 -32.38 -22.03
N PRO A 135 37.84 -33.60 -21.51
CA PRO A 135 38.23 -33.81 -20.11
C PRO A 135 39.63 -33.28 -19.76
N HIS A 136 40.49 -33.03 -20.74
CA HIS A 136 41.91 -32.74 -20.57
C HIS A 136 42.25 -31.30 -20.11
N ARG A 137 41.27 -30.49 -19.66
CA ARG A 137 41.56 -29.14 -19.14
C ARG A 137 41.90 -29.19 -17.65
N PRO A 138 42.92 -28.45 -17.20
CA PRO A 138 43.25 -28.36 -15.77
C PRO A 138 42.07 -27.73 -15.01
N VAL A 139 41.76 -28.29 -13.84
CA VAL A 139 40.60 -27.90 -13.01
C VAL A 139 40.67 -26.43 -12.62
N GLU A 140 41.86 -25.89 -12.33
CA GLU A 140 42.07 -24.49 -11.96
C GLU A 140 41.63 -23.52 -13.08
N ALA A 141 41.94 -23.85 -14.34
CA ALA A 141 41.52 -23.03 -15.47
C ALA A 141 39.99 -23.07 -15.69
N VAL A 142 39.35 -24.20 -15.36
CA VAL A 142 37.89 -24.32 -15.44
C VAL A 142 37.22 -23.49 -14.35
N LEU A 143 37.78 -23.46 -13.14
CA LEU A 143 37.28 -22.64 -12.03
C LEU A 143 37.39 -21.14 -12.33
N ASP A 144 38.54 -20.68 -12.84
CA ASP A 144 38.74 -19.28 -13.23
C ASP A 144 37.80 -18.87 -14.38
N MET A 145 37.59 -19.74 -15.38
CA MET A 145 36.57 -19.50 -16.41
C MET A 145 35.14 -19.47 -15.83
N ALA A 146 34.84 -20.34 -14.87
CA ALA A 146 33.53 -20.37 -14.23
C ALA A 146 33.23 -19.08 -13.47
N GLU A 147 34.21 -18.57 -12.72
CA GLU A 147 34.09 -17.31 -12.00
C GLU A 147 33.83 -16.15 -12.98
N ARG A 148 34.70 -16.00 -13.99
CA ARG A 148 34.62 -14.89 -14.96
C ARG A 148 33.31 -14.91 -15.75
N PHE A 149 32.92 -16.08 -16.28
CA PHE A 149 31.67 -16.18 -17.06
C PHE A 149 30.44 -16.04 -16.18
N SER A 150 30.43 -16.57 -14.95
CA SER A 150 29.28 -16.44 -14.05
C SER A 150 29.10 -14.99 -13.64
N PHE A 151 30.20 -14.31 -13.32
CA PHE A 151 30.23 -12.88 -13.05
C PHE A 151 29.67 -12.07 -14.23
N GLY A 152 30.22 -12.27 -15.44
CA GLY A 152 29.83 -11.50 -16.62
C GLY A 152 28.38 -11.70 -17.02
N HIS A 153 27.86 -12.93 -16.91
CA HIS A 153 26.44 -13.21 -17.13
C HIS A 153 25.56 -12.54 -16.07
N PHE A 154 25.90 -12.69 -14.79
CA PHE A 154 25.11 -12.13 -13.70
C PHE A 154 25.09 -10.59 -13.74
N ALA A 155 26.24 -9.96 -13.96
CA ALA A 155 26.38 -8.52 -14.07
C ALA A 155 25.55 -7.95 -15.23
N ALA A 156 25.55 -8.62 -16.39
CA ALA A 156 24.73 -8.18 -17.51
C ALA A 156 23.23 -8.35 -17.21
N ILE A 157 22.81 -9.49 -16.64
CA ILE A 157 21.40 -9.77 -16.37
C ILE A 157 20.83 -8.80 -15.33
N ILE A 158 21.53 -8.54 -14.21
CA ILE A 158 21.08 -7.61 -13.17
C ILE A 158 20.97 -6.17 -13.70
N THR A 159 21.74 -5.82 -14.74
CA THR A 159 21.60 -4.53 -15.42
C THR A 159 20.31 -4.45 -16.22
N LEU A 160 20.04 -5.40 -17.13
CA LEU A 160 18.95 -5.23 -18.09
C LEU A 160 17.59 -5.77 -17.61
N ALA A 161 17.59 -6.85 -16.83
CA ALA A 161 16.36 -7.54 -16.43
C ALA A 161 15.42 -6.67 -15.54
N PRO A 162 15.92 -5.89 -14.56
CA PRO A 162 15.05 -4.99 -13.79
C PRO A 162 14.41 -3.91 -14.65
N LEU A 163 15.13 -3.38 -15.65
CA LEU A 163 14.63 -2.38 -16.59
C LEU A 163 13.54 -2.97 -17.50
N ALA A 164 13.73 -4.20 -17.97
CA ALA A 164 12.72 -4.93 -18.72
C ALA A 164 11.43 -5.16 -17.90
N LEU A 165 11.57 -5.56 -16.63
CA LEU A 165 10.42 -5.71 -15.72
C LEU A 165 9.69 -4.39 -15.48
N LEU A 166 10.44 -3.29 -15.31
CA LEU A 166 9.87 -1.95 -15.15
C LEU A 166 9.07 -1.53 -16.39
N PHE A 167 9.56 -1.83 -17.59
CA PHE A 167 8.85 -1.56 -18.84
C PHE A 167 7.54 -2.37 -18.95
N LEU A 168 7.55 -3.64 -18.53
CA LEU A 168 6.36 -4.48 -18.52
C LEU A 168 5.28 -3.94 -17.56
N GLN A 169 5.68 -3.54 -16.36
CA GLN A 169 4.75 -3.04 -15.33
C GLN A 169 4.24 -1.62 -15.59
N ARG A 170 4.91 -0.85 -16.45
CA ARG A 170 4.43 0.47 -16.87
C ARG A 170 3.03 0.39 -17.50
N ARG A 171 2.70 -0.72 -18.15
CA ARG A 171 1.39 -0.94 -18.81
C ARG A 171 0.25 -1.24 -17.83
N THR A 172 0.55 -1.78 -16.65
CA THR A 172 -0.46 -2.21 -15.66
C THR A 172 -0.66 -1.20 -14.53
N SER A 173 0.32 -0.32 -14.30
CA SER A 173 0.30 0.63 -13.20
C SER A 173 -0.13 2.02 -13.68
N GLU A 174 -1.45 2.26 -13.75
CA GLU A 174 -2.08 3.55 -14.13
C GLU A 174 -1.64 4.76 -13.27
N ARG A 175 -0.86 4.54 -12.20
CA ARG A 175 -0.50 5.56 -11.21
C ARG A 175 0.96 6.05 -11.25
N TRP A 176 1.75 5.66 -12.26
CA TRP A 176 3.19 5.99 -12.29
C TRP A 176 3.50 7.43 -12.76
N LEU A 177 2.66 8.02 -13.61
CA LEU A 177 2.77 9.44 -14.01
C LEU A 177 1.62 10.21 -13.35
N PRO A 178 1.88 11.01 -12.30
CA PRO A 178 2.10 12.44 -12.56
C PRO A 178 2.91 13.13 -11.44
N ARG A 179 4.22 12.91 -11.40
CA ARG A 179 5.26 13.86 -10.93
C ARG A 179 6.55 13.09 -10.80
N ILE A 180 7.25 12.96 -11.93
CA ILE A 180 8.70 12.84 -11.89
C ILE A 180 9.17 14.10 -11.16
N ALA A 181 9.46 13.99 -9.86
CA ALA A 181 9.84 15.14 -9.05
C ALA A 181 11.12 15.74 -9.66
N PRO A 182 11.33 17.06 -9.63
CA PRO A 182 12.51 17.69 -10.24
C PRO A 182 13.84 17.08 -9.74
N ALA A 183 13.86 16.58 -8.51
CA ALA A 183 15.00 15.85 -7.95
C ALA A 183 15.34 14.54 -8.70
N THR A 184 14.35 13.87 -9.27
CA THR A 184 14.51 12.60 -10.00
C THR A 184 15.08 12.82 -11.39
N THR A 185 14.60 13.85 -12.11
CA THR A 185 15.22 14.31 -13.37
C THR A 185 16.65 14.79 -13.13
N ALA A 186 16.89 15.55 -12.05
CA ALA A 186 18.23 16.03 -11.72
C ALA A 186 19.20 14.88 -11.44
N ALA A 187 18.78 13.87 -10.65
CA ALA A 187 19.60 12.71 -10.37
C ALA A 187 19.97 11.92 -11.64
N ILE A 188 19.00 11.69 -12.54
CA ILE A 188 19.25 11.03 -13.83
C ILE A 188 20.21 11.86 -14.70
N ALA A 189 19.99 13.18 -14.78
CA ALA A 189 20.85 14.07 -15.57
C ALA A 189 22.30 14.09 -15.05
N VAL A 190 22.51 14.12 -13.74
CA VAL A 190 23.85 14.02 -13.11
C VAL A 190 24.51 12.69 -13.44
N MET A 191 23.78 11.57 -13.35
CA MET A 191 24.33 10.26 -13.71
C MET A 191 24.72 10.17 -15.18
N LEU A 192 23.91 10.73 -16.09
CA LEU A 192 24.22 10.79 -17.52
C LEU A 192 25.44 11.67 -17.80
N ALA A 193 25.54 12.83 -17.14
CA ALA A 193 26.70 13.72 -17.27
C ALA A 193 27.98 13.03 -16.80
N LEU A 194 27.95 12.35 -15.64
CA LEU A 194 29.09 11.57 -15.15
C LEU A 194 29.45 10.41 -16.08
N GLY A 195 28.45 9.72 -16.64
CA GLY A 195 28.66 8.68 -17.64
C GLY A 195 29.32 9.20 -18.93
N LEU A 196 28.93 10.40 -19.38
CA LEU A 196 29.59 11.07 -20.50
C LEU A 196 31.04 11.45 -20.16
N CYS A 197 31.28 11.98 -18.96
CA CYS A 197 32.64 12.27 -18.50
C CYS A 197 33.52 11.01 -18.49
N MET A 198 32.99 9.84 -18.12
CA MET A 198 33.74 8.57 -18.19
C MET A 198 34.19 8.24 -19.61
N GLN A 199 33.34 8.45 -20.62
CA GLN A 199 33.68 8.21 -22.02
C GLN A 199 34.77 9.16 -22.53
N LEU A 200 34.80 10.39 -22.02
CA LEU A 200 35.82 11.40 -22.36
C LEU A 200 37.16 11.16 -21.65
N THR A 201 37.21 10.33 -20.60
CA THR A 201 38.49 9.99 -19.93
C THR A 201 39.33 9.03 -20.75
N ALA A 202 40.65 9.27 -20.76
CA ALA A 202 41.62 8.43 -21.46
C ALA A 202 41.47 6.93 -21.10
N PRO A 203 41.62 6.00 -22.06
CA PRO A 203 41.46 4.55 -21.86
C PRO A 203 42.28 3.97 -20.71
N THR A 204 43.46 4.53 -20.45
CA THR A 204 44.44 4.08 -19.45
C THR A 204 44.21 4.67 -18.06
N ALA A 205 43.29 5.63 -17.92
CA ALA A 205 43.05 6.35 -16.67
C ALA A 205 42.00 5.63 -15.79
N HIS A 206 42.36 4.48 -15.23
CA HIS A 206 41.46 3.65 -14.41
C HIS A 206 41.04 4.30 -13.08
N GLY A 207 41.93 5.09 -12.47
CA GLY A 207 41.68 5.83 -11.23
C GLY A 207 40.51 6.83 -11.32
N PRO A 208 40.56 7.84 -12.21
CA PRO A 208 39.48 8.84 -12.32
C PRO A 208 38.13 8.22 -12.71
N ARG A 209 38.12 7.17 -13.53
CA ARG A 209 36.90 6.42 -13.85
C ARG A 209 36.26 5.81 -12.62
N THR A 210 37.07 5.21 -11.75
CA THR A 210 36.59 4.63 -10.48
C THR A 210 36.00 5.72 -9.57
N CYS A 211 36.66 6.88 -9.46
CA CYS A 211 36.13 8.02 -8.71
C CYS A 211 34.79 8.53 -9.27
N MET A 212 34.64 8.60 -10.60
CA MET A 212 33.38 8.99 -11.24
C MET A 212 32.26 7.99 -10.97
N VAL A 213 32.55 6.68 -10.96
CA VAL A 213 31.56 5.64 -10.64
C VAL A 213 31.12 5.78 -9.19
N LEU A 214 32.07 5.98 -8.27
CA LEU A 214 31.77 6.23 -6.86
C LEU A 214 30.90 7.47 -6.68
N LEU A 215 31.20 8.56 -7.38
CA LEU A 215 30.38 9.78 -7.33
C LEU A 215 28.97 9.55 -7.89
N ALA A 216 28.84 8.77 -8.97
CA ALA A 216 27.55 8.42 -9.56
C ALA A 216 26.72 7.48 -8.68
N THR A 217 27.32 6.80 -7.68
CA THR A 217 26.56 5.96 -6.73
C THR A 217 25.66 6.77 -5.80
N LEU A 218 26.03 8.02 -5.46
CA LEU A 218 25.22 8.88 -4.60
C LEU A 218 23.83 9.18 -5.20
N PRO A 219 23.70 9.70 -6.44
CA PRO A 219 22.39 9.88 -7.06
C PRO A 219 21.67 8.55 -7.30
N ALA A 220 22.38 7.44 -7.51
CA ALA A 220 21.77 6.10 -7.60
C ALA A 220 21.10 5.66 -6.28
N ILE A 221 21.77 5.89 -5.15
CA ILE A 221 21.23 5.65 -3.81
C ILE A 221 20.00 6.54 -3.57
N ALA A 222 20.09 7.83 -3.92
CA ALA A 222 18.96 8.76 -3.79
C ALA A 222 17.73 8.30 -4.61
N LEU A 223 17.93 7.90 -5.87
CA LEU A 223 16.85 7.36 -6.71
C LEU A 223 16.20 6.11 -6.09
N THR A 224 17.01 5.25 -5.48
CA THR A 224 16.56 4.03 -4.80
C THR A 224 15.74 4.37 -3.55
N PHE A 225 16.14 5.37 -2.76
CA PHE A 225 15.32 5.83 -1.63
C PHE A 225 13.99 6.45 -2.07
N MET A 226 13.99 7.21 -3.17
CA MET A 226 12.80 7.89 -3.66
C MET A 226 11.77 6.92 -4.28
N HIS A 227 12.22 5.89 -5.00
CA HIS A 227 11.34 5.02 -5.79
C HIS A 227 11.43 3.54 -5.43
N GLY A 228 12.20 3.16 -4.41
CA GLY A 228 12.46 1.77 -4.04
C GLY A 228 13.14 0.99 -5.17
N TRP A 229 12.67 -0.23 -5.44
CA TRP A 229 13.29 -1.11 -6.45
C TRP A 229 13.24 -0.53 -7.87
N ARG A 230 12.25 0.31 -8.18
CA ARG A 230 12.12 0.98 -9.48
C ARG A 230 13.23 1.99 -9.72
N GLY A 231 13.68 2.67 -8.66
CA GLY A 231 14.81 3.59 -8.70
C GLY A 231 16.12 2.84 -8.96
N ALA A 232 16.33 1.72 -8.26
CA ALA A 232 17.47 0.84 -8.50
C ALA A 232 17.47 0.29 -9.94
N ALA A 233 16.32 -0.12 -10.46
CA ALA A 233 16.19 -0.64 -11.83
C ALA A 233 16.62 0.37 -12.93
N ILE A 234 16.49 1.67 -12.67
CA ILE A 234 16.95 2.74 -13.57
C ILE A 234 18.42 3.08 -13.30
N ALA A 235 18.80 3.13 -12.02
CA ALA A 235 20.15 3.53 -11.60
C ALA A 235 21.24 2.51 -11.99
N ILE A 236 20.96 1.21 -11.90
CA ILE A 236 21.94 0.14 -12.20
C ILE A 236 22.43 0.22 -13.66
N PRO A 237 21.56 0.31 -14.69
CA PRO A 237 21.99 0.57 -16.07
C PRO A 237 22.77 1.87 -16.26
N LEU A 238 22.32 2.95 -15.61
CA LEU A 238 22.98 4.26 -15.73
C LEU A 238 24.40 4.24 -15.13
N LEU A 239 24.69 3.33 -14.20
CA LEU A 239 26.03 3.12 -13.66
C LEU A 239 26.88 2.18 -14.54
N SER A 240 26.30 1.09 -15.04
CA SER A 240 27.07 -0.02 -15.67
C SER A 240 27.36 0.20 -17.14
N LEU A 241 26.39 0.74 -17.89
CA LEU A 241 26.53 0.91 -19.33
C LEU A 241 27.61 1.95 -19.69
N PRO A 242 27.72 3.12 -19.01
CA PRO A 242 28.78 4.08 -19.35
C PRO A 242 30.18 3.57 -19.00
N LEU A 243 30.33 2.90 -17.85
CA LEU A 243 31.60 2.27 -17.45
C LEU A 243 32.03 1.25 -18.52
N HIS A 244 31.11 0.38 -18.93
CA HIS A 244 31.35 -0.61 -19.96
C HIS A 244 31.67 0.01 -21.33
N ALA A 245 30.93 1.04 -21.75
CA ALA A 245 31.19 1.75 -23.00
C ALA A 245 32.57 2.46 -23.01
N ALA A 246 33.08 2.86 -21.84
CA ALA A 246 34.42 3.46 -21.70
C ALA A 246 35.55 2.41 -21.64
N THR A 247 35.22 1.11 -21.47
CA THR A 247 36.22 0.03 -21.50
C THR A 247 36.56 -0.36 -22.94
N PRO A 248 37.85 -0.42 -23.31
CA PRO A 248 38.26 -0.80 -24.66
C PRO A 248 37.89 -2.27 -24.91
N THR A 249 37.26 -2.55 -26.05
CA THR A 249 36.88 -3.91 -26.46
C THR A 249 37.61 -4.29 -27.74
N SER A 250 38.21 -5.48 -27.77
CA SER A 250 38.86 -6.01 -28.98
C SER A 250 37.89 -6.70 -29.94
N GLY A 251 36.61 -6.85 -29.56
CA GLY A 251 35.57 -7.51 -30.37
C GLY A 251 35.74 -9.03 -30.55
N LEU A 252 36.85 -9.59 -30.09
CA LEU A 252 37.18 -11.02 -30.20
C LEU A 252 36.62 -11.82 -29.00
N PRO A 253 36.42 -13.16 -29.16
CA PRO A 253 36.17 -14.06 -28.03
C PRO A 253 37.32 -13.99 -27.02
N ALA A 254 37.02 -14.04 -25.72
CA ALA A 254 38.00 -13.92 -24.62
C ALA A 254 38.59 -12.51 -24.39
N SER A 255 37.87 -11.46 -24.79
CA SER A 255 38.26 -10.07 -24.49
C SER A 255 38.00 -9.75 -23.00
N PHE A 256 39.08 -9.45 -22.29
CA PHE A 256 39.09 -9.23 -20.83
C PHE A 256 40.02 -8.05 -20.49
N ASP A 257 39.57 -7.15 -19.61
CA ASP A 257 40.36 -6.02 -19.14
C ASP A 257 40.51 -6.06 -17.61
N ALA A 258 41.68 -6.48 -17.16
CA ALA A 258 41.99 -6.60 -15.74
C ALA A 258 41.90 -5.26 -14.98
N GLY A 259 42.18 -4.12 -15.65
CA GLY A 259 42.21 -2.81 -15.02
C GLY A 259 40.83 -2.28 -14.62
N THR A 260 39.78 -2.71 -15.32
CA THR A 260 38.38 -2.30 -15.04
C THR A 260 37.58 -3.38 -14.32
N PHE A 261 38.08 -4.61 -14.29
CA PHE A 261 37.43 -5.75 -13.64
C PHE A 261 37.11 -5.50 -12.16
N LEU A 262 38.08 -4.98 -11.38
CA LEU A 262 37.85 -4.67 -9.96
C LEU A 262 36.75 -3.63 -9.75
N THR A 263 36.72 -2.59 -10.59
CA THR A 263 35.68 -1.55 -10.56
C THR A 263 34.31 -2.13 -10.92
N GLN A 264 34.24 -3.04 -11.89
CA GLN A 264 33.00 -3.74 -12.23
C GLN A 264 32.52 -4.67 -11.10
N GLN A 265 33.43 -5.36 -10.40
CA GLN A 265 33.07 -6.18 -9.23
C GLN A 265 32.46 -5.34 -8.11
N ASN A 266 33.09 -4.21 -7.77
CA ASN A 266 32.55 -3.27 -6.78
C ASN A 266 31.17 -2.75 -7.20
N MET A 267 31.00 -2.44 -8.49
CA MET A 267 29.73 -1.96 -9.03
C MET A 267 28.65 -3.05 -9.00
N LEU A 268 29.01 -4.31 -9.20
CA LEU A 268 28.09 -5.43 -9.09
C LEU A 268 27.58 -5.57 -7.66
N VAL A 269 28.48 -5.56 -6.67
CA VAL A 269 28.12 -5.61 -5.24
C VAL A 269 27.18 -4.46 -4.90
N MET A 270 27.49 -3.25 -5.38
CA MET A 270 26.62 -2.08 -5.20
C MET A 270 25.25 -2.27 -5.87
N SER A 271 25.20 -2.84 -7.07
CA SER A 271 23.94 -3.08 -7.80
C SER A 271 23.05 -4.08 -7.07
N VAL A 272 23.64 -5.15 -6.52
CA VAL A 272 22.93 -6.11 -5.67
C VAL A 272 22.39 -5.44 -4.41
N ALA A 273 23.23 -4.65 -3.73
CA ALA A 273 22.84 -3.92 -2.53
C ALA A 273 21.71 -2.91 -2.81
N LEU A 274 21.80 -2.13 -3.89
CA LEU A 274 20.77 -1.17 -4.29
C LEU A 274 19.45 -1.85 -4.64
N LEU A 275 19.48 -2.97 -5.35
CA LEU A 275 18.26 -3.69 -5.72
C LEU A 275 17.60 -4.35 -4.49
N ALA A 276 18.41 -4.94 -3.59
CA ALA A 276 17.94 -5.49 -2.32
C ALA A 276 17.36 -4.40 -1.41
N LEU A 277 18.08 -3.29 -1.22
CA LEU A 277 17.62 -2.14 -0.44
C LEU A 277 16.35 -1.54 -1.03
N GLY A 278 16.31 -1.36 -2.35
CA GLY A 278 15.13 -0.88 -3.07
C GLY A 278 13.91 -1.77 -2.86
N SER A 279 14.09 -3.10 -2.83
CA SER A 279 13.01 -4.04 -2.53
C SER A 279 12.49 -3.91 -1.10
N SER A 280 13.39 -3.78 -0.11
CA SER A 280 13.04 -3.57 1.30
C SER A 280 12.26 -2.25 1.49
N ILE A 281 12.73 -1.16 0.88
CA ILE A 281 12.05 0.13 0.92
C ILE A 281 10.66 0.02 0.31
N SER A 282 10.52 -0.62 -0.86
CA SER A 282 9.22 -0.83 -1.50
C SER A 282 8.29 -1.69 -0.63
N PHE A 283 8.79 -2.71 0.06
CA PHE A 283 8.00 -3.51 1.00
C PHE A 283 7.44 -2.66 2.14
N HIS A 284 8.29 -1.85 2.79
CA HIS A 284 7.85 -0.99 3.89
C HIS A 284 6.88 0.10 3.42
N GLN A 285 7.13 0.73 2.27
CA GLN A 285 6.22 1.72 1.69
C GLN A 285 4.86 1.11 1.32
N GLN A 286 4.84 -0.09 0.73
CA GLN A 286 3.59 -0.77 0.39
C GLN A 286 2.83 -1.17 1.65
N ARG A 287 3.51 -1.68 2.68
CA ARG A 287 2.89 -2.02 3.97
C ARG A 287 2.32 -0.79 4.67
N ALA A 288 3.02 0.34 4.66
CA ALA A 288 2.53 1.59 5.21
C ALA A 288 1.29 2.11 4.47
N ARG A 289 1.30 2.09 3.12
CA ARG A 289 0.14 2.47 2.29
C ARG A 289 -1.06 1.55 2.51
N ALA A 290 -0.83 0.24 2.54
CA ALA A 290 -1.88 -0.75 2.81
C ALA A 290 -2.47 -0.57 4.21
N ARG A 291 -1.65 -0.22 5.20
CA ARG A 291 -2.12 0.10 6.56
C ARG A 291 -3.01 1.34 6.56
N LEU A 292 -2.60 2.44 5.93
CA LEU A 292 -3.41 3.65 5.85
C LEU A 292 -4.75 3.41 5.12
N GLN A 293 -4.74 2.59 4.06
CA GLN A 293 -5.97 2.20 3.36
C GLN A 293 -6.88 1.33 4.23
N ARG A 294 -6.32 0.38 4.99
CA ARG A 294 -7.06 -0.45 5.96
C ARG A 294 -7.65 0.39 7.09
N GLU A 295 -6.90 1.37 7.60
CA GLU A 295 -7.39 2.29 8.64
C GLU A 295 -8.54 3.16 8.10
N GLY A 296 -8.40 3.72 6.89
CA GLY A 296 -9.46 4.50 6.26
C GLY A 296 -10.73 3.69 5.97
N THR A 297 -10.59 2.46 5.47
CA THR A 297 -11.73 1.56 5.21
C THR A 297 -12.38 1.09 6.50
N ALA A 298 -11.61 0.76 7.55
CA ALA A 298 -12.14 0.40 8.87
C ALA A 298 -12.94 1.57 9.50
N LEU A 299 -12.42 2.79 9.41
CA LEU A 299 -13.13 3.99 9.88
C LEU A 299 -14.44 4.22 9.11
N HIS A 300 -14.41 4.08 7.79
CA HIS A 300 -15.61 4.19 6.96
C HIS A 300 -16.65 3.11 7.31
N LEU A 301 -16.23 1.85 7.46
CA LEU A 301 -17.10 0.75 7.87
C LEU A 301 -17.71 1.00 9.26
N ALA A 302 -16.90 1.44 10.23
CA ALA A 302 -17.38 1.81 11.57
C ALA A 302 -18.42 2.94 11.52
N ARG A 303 -18.18 4.00 10.74
CA ARG A 303 -19.16 5.08 10.51
C ARG A 303 -20.47 4.54 9.93
N SER A 304 -20.39 3.73 8.87
CA SER A 304 -21.58 3.18 8.22
C SER A 304 -22.39 2.26 9.16
N ALA A 305 -21.72 1.46 9.98
CA ALA A 305 -22.36 0.62 10.99
C ALA A 305 -23.05 1.45 12.07
N HIS A 306 -22.42 2.54 12.53
CA HIS A 306 -23.06 3.47 13.45
C HIS A 306 -24.30 4.13 12.83
N HIS A 307 -24.20 4.60 11.59
CA HIS A 307 -25.33 5.20 10.89
C HIS A 307 -26.50 4.25 10.73
N HIS A 308 -26.22 2.99 10.40
CA HIS A 308 -27.25 1.97 10.29
C HIS A 308 -27.94 1.69 11.63
N ARG A 309 -27.18 1.61 12.73
CA ARG A 309 -27.75 1.46 14.09
C ARG A 309 -28.61 2.65 14.50
N GLU A 310 -28.24 3.88 14.12
CA GLU A 310 -29.05 5.07 14.42
C GLU A 310 -30.40 5.02 13.68
N ARG A 311 -30.38 4.65 12.39
CA ARG A 311 -31.61 4.48 11.60
C ARG A 311 -32.52 3.40 12.18
N GLU A 312 -31.96 2.26 12.54
CA GLU A 312 -32.72 1.18 13.16
C GLU A 312 -33.36 1.61 14.49
N LEU A 313 -32.64 2.36 15.33
CA LEU A 313 -33.19 2.89 16.59
C LEU A 313 -34.28 3.94 16.36
N ARG A 314 -34.13 4.78 15.32
CA ARG A 314 -35.17 5.71 14.89
C ARG A 314 -36.42 4.98 14.43
N GLU A 315 -36.28 3.96 13.60
CA GLU A 315 -37.39 3.13 13.10
C GLU A 315 -38.12 2.45 14.27
N ARG A 316 -37.38 1.81 15.18
CA ARG A 316 -37.94 1.19 16.39
C ARG A 316 -38.67 2.20 17.28
N ALA A 317 -38.12 3.39 17.47
CA ALA A 317 -38.77 4.44 18.25
C ALA A 317 -40.06 4.95 17.58
N SER A 318 -40.06 5.07 16.25
CA SER A 318 -41.26 5.44 15.49
C SER A 318 -42.36 4.39 15.61
N HIS A 319 -42.00 3.10 15.55
CA HIS A 319 -42.92 1.99 15.72
C HIS A 319 -43.50 1.95 17.14
N LEU A 320 -42.66 2.14 18.17
CA LEU A 320 -43.13 2.23 19.56
C LEU A 320 -44.07 3.42 19.77
N LYS A 321 -43.79 4.56 19.15
CA LYS A 321 -44.69 5.73 19.21
C LYS A 321 -46.06 5.41 18.60
N GLN A 322 -46.08 4.78 17.41
CA GLN A 322 -47.32 4.39 16.74
C GLN A 322 -48.12 3.37 17.57
N LEU A 323 -47.44 2.38 18.17
CA LEU A 323 -48.07 1.44 19.10
C LEU A 323 -48.68 2.15 20.30
N GLY A 324 -47.97 3.11 20.90
CA GLY A 324 -48.47 3.92 22.01
C GLY A 324 -49.69 4.75 21.64
N GLU A 325 -49.70 5.38 20.46
CA GLU A 325 -50.85 6.15 19.96
C GLU A 325 -52.07 5.25 19.71
N THR A 326 -51.85 4.03 19.20
CA THR A 326 -52.94 3.04 18.98
C THR A 326 -53.49 2.51 20.30
N MET A 327 -52.63 2.29 21.30
CA MET A 327 -53.06 1.93 22.65
C MET A 327 -53.86 3.06 23.29
N ASP A 328 -53.36 4.30 23.21
CA ASP A 328 -54.03 5.49 23.73
C ASP A 328 -55.44 5.66 23.11
N SER A 329 -55.57 5.47 21.79
CA SER A 329 -56.88 5.55 21.11
C SER A 329 -57.84 4.46 21.57
N SER A 330 -57.38 3.21 21.69
CA SER A 330 -58.20 2.10 22.17
C SER A 330 -58.67 2.27 23.62
N LEU A 331 -57.82 2.81 24.50
CA LEU A 331 -58.16 3.14 25.87
C LEU A 331 -59.16 4.30 25.94
N HIS A 332 -59.05 5.27 25.03
CA HIS A 332 -60.00 6.36 24.93
C HIS A 332 -61.39 5.86 24.49
N GLU A 333 -61.47 5.01 23.47
CA GLU A 333 -62.72 4.37 23.03
C GLU A 333 -63.37 3.54 24.15
N LEU A 334 -62.58 2.77 24.91
CA LEU A 334 -63.06 2.02 26.07
C LEU A 334 -63.60 2.95 27.17
N SER A 335 -62.90 4.05 27.44
CA SER A 335 -63.33 5.07 28.40
C SER A 335 -64.66 5.70 27.98
N ASP A 336 -64.80 6.08 26.71
CA ASP A 336 -66.03 6.64 26.16
C ASP A 336 -67.18 5.65 26.22
N TRP A 337 -66.95 4.38 25.88
CA TRP A 337 -67.97 3.33 26.01
C TRP A 337 -68.44 3.17 27.46
N LEU A 338 -67.52 3.12 28.44
CA LEU A 338 -67.86 3.08 29.86
C LEU A 338 -68.66 4.31 30.31
N HIS A 339 -68.35 5.47 29.75
CA HIS A 339 -69.09 6.70 29.98
C HIS A 339 -70.53 6.60 29.47
N THR A 340 -70.75 5.98 28.29
CA THR A 340 -72.11 5.77 27.74
C THR A 340 -72.93 4.75 28.50
N GLN A 341 -72.30 3.78 29.17
CA GLN A 341 -72.97 2.76 30.01
C GLN A 341 -73.27 3.25 31.44
N GLY A 342 -72.93 4.50 31.78
CA GLY A 342 -73.21 5.11 33.09
C GLY A 342 -72.16 4.82 34.18
N HIS A 343 -71.04 4.18 33.85
CA HIS A 343 -69.96 3.84 34.79
C HIS A 343 -68.89 4.96 34.89
N HIS A 344 -69.31 6.19 35.19
CA HIS A 344 -68.45 7.38 35.16
C HIS A 344 -67.22 7.32 36.10
N ALA A 345 -67.36 6.70 37.28
CA ALA A 345 -66.24 6.60 38.24
C ALA A 345 -65.09 5.71 37.72
N ILE A 346 -65.42 4.64 37.00
CA ILE A 346 -64.43 3.72 36.43
C ILE A 346 -63.79 4.35 35.20
N ALA A 347 -64.57 5.00 34.35
CA ALA A 347 -64.05 5.75 33.19
C ALA A 347 -63.03 6.82 33.60
N ASN A 348 -63.35 7.65 34.60
CA ASN A 348 -62.44 8.70 35.08
C ASN A 348 -61.14 8.15 35.70
N SER A 349 -61.22 7.05 36.45
CA SER A 349 -60.02 6.43 37.02
C SER A 349 -59.15 5.76 35.96
N LEU A 350 -59.75 5.11 34.96
CA LEU A 350 -59.06 4.54 33.80
C LEU A 350 -58.40 5.61 32.94
N GLN A 351 -59.08 6.74 32.72
CA GLN A 351 -58.52 7.87 31.98
C GLN A 351 -57.33 8.49 32.70
N HIS A 352 -57.41 8.67 34.02
CA HIS A 352 -56.28 9.15 34.82
C HIS A 352 -55.09 8.17 34.80
N ALA A 353 -55.34 6.87 34.98
CA ALA A 353 -54.30 5.84 34.94
C ALA A 353 -53.63 5.77 33.54
N SER A 354 -54.43 5.81 32.46
CA SER A 354 -53.94 5.87 31.09
C SER A 354 -53.03 7.07 30.87
N GLN A 355 -53.45 8.28 31.26
CA GLN A 355 -52.63 9.49 31.10
C GLN A 355 -51.26 9.39 31.78
N VAL A 356 -51.20 8.79 32.99
CA VAL A 356 -49.94 8.58 33.71
C VAL A 356 -49.05 7.59 32.97
N HIS A 357 -49.60 6.44 32.56
CA HIS A 357 -48.84 5.40 31.86
C HIS A 357 -48.37 5.84 30.46
N SER A 358 -49.19 6.57 29.70
CA SER A 358 -48.81 7.10 28.38
C SER A 358 -47.68 8.13 28.50
N ARG A 359 -47.69 8.96 29.55
CA ARG A 359 -46.57 9.88 29.85
C ARG A 359 -45.28 9.11 30.17
N GLN A 360 -45.36 8.09 31.02
CA GLN A 360 -44.21 7.24 31.35
C GLN A 360 -43.68 6.48 30.13
N PHE A 361 -44.57 5.92 29.31
CA PHE A 361 -44.21 5.22 28.08
C PHE A 361 -43.53 6.15 27.08
N ARG A 362 -44.06 7.37 26.86
CA ARG A 362 -43.42 8.37 25.99
C ARG A 362 -42.06 8.80 26.54
N ALA A 363 -41.92 8.95 27.86
CA ALA A 363 -40.64 9.23 28.48
C ALA A 363 -39.62 8.11 28.23
N GLN A 364 -40.01 6.84 28.39
CA GLN A 364 -39.16 5.69 28.09
C GLN A 364 -38.83 5.55 26.59
N ALA A 365 -39.80 5.76 25.70
CA ALA A 365 -39.58 5.75 24.26
C ALA A 365 -38.60 6.85 23.81
N SER A 366 -38.67 8.03 24.44
CA SER A 366 -37.74 9.14 24.18
C SER A 366 -36.29 8.84 24.61
N GLN A 367 -36.06 7.87 25.51
CA GLN A 367 -34.73 7.39 25.88
C GLN A 367 -34.10 6.50 24.80
N ILE A 368 -34.93 5.85 23.96
CA ILE A 368 -34.46 4.99 22.85
C ILE A 368 -33.95 5.86 21.69
N TYR A 369 -34.72 6.88 21.31
CA TYR A 369 -34.32 7.83 20.28
C TYR A 369 -34.76 9.26 20.61
N PRO A 370 -33.83 10.24 20.69
CA PRO A 370 -34.16 11.61 21.02
C PRO A 370 -34.69 12.35 19.79
N ALA A 371 -35.94 12.09 19.39
CA ALA A 371 -36.55 12.70 18.20
C ALA A 371 -36.54 14.25 18.23
N ALA A 372 -36.61 14.85 19.43
CA ALA A 372 -36.53 16.29 19.62
C ALA A 372 -35.18 16.91 19.18
N LEU A 373 -34.10 16.11 19.14
CA LEU A 373 -32.78 16.57 18.72
C LEU A 373 -32.76 16.99 17.25
N GLU A 374 -33.52 16.31 16.39
CA GLU A 374 -33.58 16.65 14.97
C GLU A 374 -34.34 17.95 14.71
N GLN A 375 -35.34 18.23 15.54
CA GLN A 375 -36.23 19.39 15.37
C GLN A 375 -35.66 20.65 16.02
N VAL A 376 -35.04 20.50 17.20
CA VAL A 376 -34.66 21.64 18.05
C VAL A 376 -33.13 21.75 18.25
N GLY A 377 -32.38 20.74 17.78
CA GLY A 377 -30.91 20.70 17.86
C GLY A 377 -30.36 20.19 19.19
N LEU A 378 -29.07 19.83 19.17
CA LEU A 378 -28.36 19.18 20.28
C LEU A 378 -28.52 19.88 21.64
N TYR A 379 -28.31 21.19 21.70
CA TYR A 379 -28.26 21.92 22.97
C TYR A 379 -29.61 22.06 23.63
N VAL A 380 -30.67 22.27 22.85
CA VAL A 380 -32.03 22.32 23.40
C VAL A 380 -32.48 20.93 23.80
N ALA A 381 -32.15 19.89 23.02
CA ALA A 381 -32.44 18.50 23.40
C ALA A 381 -31.75 18.07 24.70
N LEU A 382 -30.52 18.54 24.97
CA LEU A 382 -29.84 18.31 26.25
C LEU A 382 -30.44 19.10 27.41
N GLN A 383 -31.07 20.25 27.14
CA GLN A 383 -31.67 21.11 28.17
C GLN A 383 -33.14 20.81 28.47
N ALA A 384 -33.89 20.30 27.50
CA ALA A 384 -35.34 20.11 27.59
C ALA A 384 -35.76 18.62 27.45
N GLY A 385 -34.82 17.72 27.14
CA GLY A 385 -35.10 16.29 27.05
C GLY A 385 -35.08 15.58 28.39
N GLY A 386 -35.68 14.39 28.45
CA GLY A 386 -35.80 13.58 29.68
C GLY A 386 -34.48 13.17 30.32
N VAL A 387 -33.36 13.26 29.59
CA VAL A 387 -32.01 13.07 30.15
C VAL A 387 -31.67 14.13 31.21
N ARG A 388 -32.09 15.39 31.03
CA ARG A 388 -31.82 16.42 32.03
C ARG A 388 -32.59 16.16 33.33
N ASP A 389 -33.81 15.67 33.21
CA ASP A 389 -34.64 15.35 34.38
C ASP A 389 -34.02 14.17 35.14
N ALA A 390 -33.61 13.11 34.43
CA ALA A 390 -32.86 12.00 35.01
C ALA A 390 -31.55 12.47 35.69
N TRP A 391 -30.83 13.43 35.09
CA TRP A 391 -29.63 14.01 35.68
C TRP A 391 -29.93 14.86 36.92
N ARG A 392 -31.04 15.60 36.94
CA ARG A 392 -31.47 16.38 38.11
C ARG A 392 -31.85 15.48 39.28
N GLU A 393 -32.50 14.36 39.03
CA GLU A 393 -32.85 13.37 40.07
C GLU A 393 -31.62 12.84 40.81
N THR A 394 -30.46 12.74 40.14
CA THR A 394 -29.21 12.33 40.81
C THR A 394 -28.65 13.39 41.76
N HIS A 395 -29.05 14.67 41.65
CA HIS A 395 -28.53 15.82 42.42
C HIS A 395 -26.99 16.00 42.35
N ARG A 396 -26.31 15.31 41.44
CA ARG A 396 -24.85 15.29 41.32
C ARG A 396 -24.32 16.09 40.13
N ILE A 397 -25.18 16.53 39.22
CA ILE A 397 -24.78 17.22 37.99
C ILE A 397 -25.01 18.72 38.13
N GLY A 398 -23.94 19.49 37.97
CA GLY A 398 -23.97 20.95 37.95
C GLY A 398 -24.59 21.53 36.67
N THR A 399 -24.53 22.85 36.52
CA THR A 399 -25.07 23.52 35.34
C THR A 399 -24.30 23.16 34.06
N LEU A 400 -25.04 22.82 33.01
CA LEU A 400 -24.51 22.52 31.69
C LEU A 400 -23.97 23.80 31.03
N ARG A 401 -22.66 23.86 30.78
CA ARG A 401 -22.03 24.98 30.09
C ARG A 401 -21.91 24.68 28.60
N LEU A 402 -22.90 25.10 27.82
CA LEU A 402 -22.95 24.89 26.37
C LEU A 402 -22.48 26.16 25.64
N ALA A 403 -21.54 26.03 24.70
CA ALA A 403 -20.98 27.14 23.94
C ALA A 403 -20.92 26.85 22.42
N GLY A 404 -21.08 27.88 21.59
CA GLY A 404 -21.07 27.75 20.12
C GLY A 404 -22.42 27.35 19.51
N ASN A 405 -22.45 27.16 18.19
CA ASN A 405 -23.67 26.83 17.45
C ASN A 405 -23.64 25.37 16.95
N PRO A 406 -24.48 24.47 17.50
CA PRO A 406 -24.55 23.06 17.08
C PRO A 406 -25.22 22.87 15.71
N CYS A 407 -26.06 23.81 15.24
CA CYS A 407 -26.80 23.68 13.98
C CYS A 407 -25.89 23.75 12.74
N LEU A 408 -24.61 24.11 12.91
CA LEU A 408 -23.62 24.06 11.83
C LEU A 408 -23.11 22.63 11.56
N MET A 409 -23.39 21.68 12.46
CA MET A 409 -22.98 20.28 12.36
C MET A 409 -24.12 19.43 11.78
N SER A 410 -23.77 18.34 11.09
CA SER A 410 -24.75 17.36 10.62
C SER A 410 -25.56 16.75 11.78
N VAL A 411 -26.78 16.31 11.48
CA VAL A 411 -27.67 15.64 12.45
C VAL A 411 -26.99 14.39 13.03
N ASP A 412 -26.28 13.62 12.19
CA ASP A 412 -25.55 12.42 12.61
C ASP A 412 -24.46 12.74 13.63
N LEU A 413 -23.69 13.80 13.40
CA LEU A 413 -22.67 14.25 14.35
C LEU A 413 -23.29 14.77 15.64
N GLN A 414 -24.44 15.46 15.57
CA GLN A 414 -25.18 15.90 16.75
C GLN A 414 -25.72 14.71 17.57
N LEU A 415 -26.31 13.69 16.93
CA LEU A 415 -26.77 12.46 17.58
C LEU A 415 -25.62 11.69 18.23
N ALA A 416 -24.52 11.50 17.50
CA ALA A 416 -23.33 10.84 18.03
C ALA A 416 -22.75 11.58 19.23
N SER A 417 -22.79 12.91 19.21
CA SER A 417 -22.33 13.76 20.30
C SER A 417 -23.25 13.66 21.51
N TYR A 418 -24.56 13.69 21.30
CA TYR A 418 -25.56 13.48 22.34
C TYR A 418 -25.34 12.14 23.06
N ARG A 419 -25.29 11.03 22.31
CA ARG A 419 -25.08 9.70 22.92
C ARG A 419 -23.75 9.57 23.65
N SER A 420 -22.68 10.11 23.07
CA SER A 420 -21.36 10.09 23.70
C SER A 420 -21.33 10.89 24.99
N LEU A 421 -22.06 12.01 25.06
CA LEU A 421 -22.17 12.80 26.27
C LEU A 421 -22.99 12.08 27.34
N VAL A 422 -24.14 11.53 26.97
CA VAL A 422 -25.00 10.78 27.89
C VAL A 422 -24.26 9.59 28.48
N GLU A 423 -23.61 8.81 27.64
CA GLU A 423 -22.84 7.64 28.06
C GLU A 423 -21.63 8.02 28.93
N ALA A 424 -20.94 9.12 28.62
CA ALA A 424 -19.84 9.63 29.43
C ALA A 424 -20.29 10.11 30.82
N VAL A 425 -21.45 10.78 30.91
CA VAL A 425 -22.01 11.23 32.18
C VAL A 425 -22.50 10.03 33.00
N SER A 426 -23.21 9.08 32.40
CA SER A 426 -23.66 7.87 33.08
C SER A 426 -22.50 7.05 33.62
N LEU A 427 -21.43 6.85 32.83
CA LEU A 427 -20.23 6.14 33.28
C LEU A 427 -19.57 6.81 34.48
N LEU A 428 -19.48 8.14 34.49
CA LEU A 428 -18.89 8.87 35.61
C LEU A 428 -19.80 8.89 36.84
N LEU A 429 -21.13 8.89 36.65
CA LEU A 429 -22.07 8.77 37.77
C LEU A 429 -22.00 7.38 38.43
N GLU A 430 -21.84 6.32 37.63
CA GLU A 430 -21.74 4.93 38.10
C GLU A 430 -20.42 4.66 38.84
N GLN A 431 -19.29 5.15 38.31
CA GLN A 431 -17.96 4.68 38.74
C GLN A 431 -17.22 5.66 39.66
N GLU A 432 -17.55 6.95 39.64
CA GLU A 432 -16.89 7.95 40.46
C GLU A 432 -17.89 8.57 41.44
N PRO A 433 -17.54 8.77 42.71
CA PRO A 433 -18.34 9.57 43.64
C PRO A 433 -18.00 11.06 43.52
N GLY A 434 -18.99 11.93 43.72
CA GLY A 434 -18.83 13.39 43.71
C GLY A 434 -19.72 14.12 42.69
N GLN A 435 -19.64 15.45 42.68
CA GLN A 435 -20.38 16.28 41.73
C GLN A 435 -19.66 16.38 40.38
N LEU A 436 -20.43 16.45 39.30
CA LEU A 436 -19.95 16.49 37.91
C LEU A 436 -20.28 17.84 37.27
N CYS A 437 -19.36 18.32 36.44
CA CYS A 437 -19.53 19.48 35.58
C CYS A 437 -19.41 19.07 34.12
N VAL A 438 -20.38 19.51 33.31
CA VAL A 438 -20.41 19.25 31.88
C VAL A 438 -20.19 20.54 31.11
N HIS A 439 -19.18 20.55 30.24
CA HIS A 439 -18.90 21.66 29.35
C HIS A 439 -18.83 21.18 27.91
N THR A 440 -19.59 21.78 27.02
CA THR A 440 -19.54 21.47 25.59
C THR A 440 -19.27 22.74 24.78
N ARG A 441 -18.45 22.62 23.75
CA ARG A 441 -18.12 23.71 22.84
C ARG A 441 -18.16 23.22 21.40
N CYS A 442 -19.05 23.80 20.60
CA CYS A 442 -19.09 23.61 19.16
C CYS A 442 -18.23 24.68 18.47
N GLY A 443 -17.60 24.32 17.36
CA GLY A 443 -16.83 25.26 16.56
C GLY A 443 -16.34 24.66 15.25
N SER A 444 -15.62 25.46 14.48
CA SER A 444 -14.88 24.99 13.32
C SER A 444 -13.39 25.29 13.51
N VAL A 445 -12.55 24.32 13.18
CA VAL A 445 -11.09 24.43 13.26
C VAL A 445 -10.51 23.80 11.99
N ARG A 446 -9.68 24.56 11.26
CA ARG A 446 -8.95 24.07 10.06
C ARG A 446 -9.85 23.39 9.00
N GLY A 447 -11.03 23.94 8.75
CA GLY A 447 -11.98 23.38 7.77
C GLY A 447 -12.71 22.11 8.22
N GLN A 448 -12.62 21.75 9.51
CA GLN A 448 -13.46 20.74 10.14
C GLN A 448 -14.45 21.40 11.08
N ARG A 449 -15.70 20.96 11.05
CA ARG A 449 -16.73 21.35 12.02
C ARG A 449 -16.78 20.28 13.11
N GLY A 450 -16.91 20.66 14.36
CA GLY A 450 -16.87 19.69 15.44
C GLY A 450 -17.29 20.22 16.78
N ILE A 451 -17.32 19.30 17.75
CA ILE A 451 -17.67 19.57 19.14
C ILE A 451 -16.62 18.97 20.06
N VAL A 452 -16.28 19.72 21.10
CA VAL A 452 -15.48 19.25 22.22
C VAL A 452 -16.36 19.23 23.45
N MET A 453 -16.46 18.07 24.08
CA MET A 453 -17.23 17.84 25.29
C MET A 453 -16.26 17.45 26.41
N THR A 454 -16.36 18.12 27.54
CA THR A 454 -15.57 17.85 28.74
C THR A 454 -16.52 17.54 29.87
N VAL A 455 -16.42 16.33 30.42
CA VAL A 455 -17.08 15.95 31.66
C VAL A 455 -16.01 15.85 32.75
N ALA A 456 -16.18 16.60 33.82
CA ALA A 456 -15.18 16.74 34.87
C ALA A 456 -15.81 16.54 36.24
N LEU A 457 -15.07 15.96 37.19
CA LEU A 457 -15.42 16.07 38.60
C LEU A 457 -15.29 17.54 39.04
N LEU A 458 -16.14 18.00 39.94
CA LEU A 458 -16.06 19.34 40.52
C LEU A 458 -14.79 19.47 41.38
N ASP A 459 -14.49 18.41 42.13
CA ASP A 459 -13.29 18.29 42.95
C ASP A 459 -12.05 18.12 42.07
N ARG A 460 -11.18 19.13 42.08
CA ARG A 460 -10.00 19.21 41.21
C ARG A 460 -8.87 18.31 41.66
N ASP A 461 -8.82 17.97 42.94
CA ASP A 461 -7.70 17.24 43.53
C ASP A 461 -7.89 15.73 43.40
N ARG A 462 -9.10 15.29 43.06
CA ARG A 462 -9.43 13.89 42.83
C ARG A 462 -9.24 13.51 41.37
N SER A 463 -8.33 12.58 41.10
CA SER A 463 -8.15 12.03 39.76
C SER A 463 -9.13 10.88 39.50
N LEU A 464 -9.59 10.74 38.25
CA LEU A 464 -10.41 9.61 37.79
C LEU A 464 -9.67 8.29 38.05
N ALA A 465 -10.37 7.28 38.56
CA ALA A 465 -9.82 5.96 38.79
C ALA A 465 -9.32 5.33 37.48
N ALA A 466 -8.31 4.47 37.58
CA ALA A 466 -7.74 3.80 36.41
C ALA A 466 -8.78 2.93 35.67
N THR A 467 -9.64 2.24 36.42
CA THR A 467 -10.76 1.45 35.90
C THR A 467 -11.73 2.30 35.09
N THR A 468 -12.09 3.48 35.60
CA THR A 468 -12.95 4.45 34.91
C THR A 468 -12.36 4.93 33.60
N ARG A 469 -11.03 5.13 33.55
CA ARG A 469 -10.35 5.52 32.32
C ARG A 469 -10.39 4.40 31.27
N THR A 470 -10.19 3.15 31.67
CA THR A 470 -10.26 2.00 30.78
C THR A 470 -11.67 1.82 30.22
N HIS A 471 -12.69 1.84 31.08
CA HIS A 471 -14.08 1.71 30.63
C HIS A 471 -14.53 2.89 29.77
N ALA A 472 -14.10 4.12 30.08
CA ALA A 472 -14.38 5.28 29.25
C ALA A 472 -13.79 5.11 27.84
N PHE A 473 -12.57 4.58 27.74
CA PHE A 473 -11.95 4.30 26.45
C PHE A 473 -12.69 3.17 25.71
N GLU A 474 -12.97 2.04 26.36
CA GLU A 474 -13.66 0.90 25.75
C GLU A 474 -15.06 1.25 25.22
N ARG A 475 -15.85 1.98 26.02
CA ARG A 475 -17.24 2.34 25.65
C ARG A 475 -17.31 3.49 24.64
N LEU A 476 -16.47 4.52 24.78
CA LEU A 476 -16.61 5.75 24.00
C LEU A 476 -15.70 5.81 22.77
N ALA A 477 -14.54 5.14 22.78
CA ALA A 477 -13.57 5.29 21.70
C ALA A 477 -14.10 4.81 20.35
N GLY A 478 -14.88 3.73 20.30
CA GLY A 478 -15.44 3.21 19.06
C GLY A 478 -16.25 4.27 18.29
N ARG A 479 -17.19 4.93 18.98
CA ARG A 479 -18.03 5.98 18.38
C ARG A 479 -17.23 7.24 18.07
N VAL A 480 -16.38 7.69 18.98
CA VAL A 480 -15.61 8.93 18.84
C VAL A 480 -14.57 8.82 17.72
N LEU A 481 -13.85 7.70 17.62
CA LEU A 481 -12.88 7.45 16.55
C LEU A 481 -13.58 7.33 15.20
N ALA A 482 -14.77 6.72 15.14
CA ALA A 482 -15.55 6.68 13.91
C ALA A 482 -15.75 8.10 13.38
N TYR A 483 -16.12 9.08 14.18
CA TYR A 483 -16.22 10.50 13.77
C TYR A 483 -14.88 11.27 13.78
N GLY A 484 -13.75 10.60 13.51
CA GLY A 484 -12.44 11.27 13.40
C GLY A 484 -11.97 11.97 14.68
N GLY A 485 -12.57 11.59 15.80
CA GLY A 485 -12.43 12.23 17.10
C GLY A 485 -11.35 11.61 17.97
N SER A 486 -11.23 12.12 19.20
CA SER A 486 -10.37 11.51 20.23
C SER A 486 -11.00 11.54 21.62
N VAL A 487 -10.71 10.51 22.41
CA VAL A 487 -11.07 10.41 23.83
C VAL A 487 -9.80 10.63 24.64
N GLN A 488 -9.82 11.57 25.58
CA GLN A 488 -8.69 11.88 26.45
C GLN A 488 -9.16 11.94 27.89
N CYS A 489 -8.59 11.09 28.74
CA CYS A 489 -8.78 11.17 30.19
C CYS A 489 -7.58 11.87 30.80
N ARG A 490 -7.77 13.05 31.41
CA ARG A 490 -6.70 13.80 32.07
C ARG A 490 -7.12 14.22 33.48
N HIS A 491 -6.44 13.67 34.47
CA HIS A 491 -6.67 13.94 35.89
C HIS A 491 -8.13 13.71 36.29
N ASN A 492 -8.92 14.76 36.54
CA ASN A 492 -10.34 14.67 36.90
C ASN A 492 -11.32 14.78 35.72
N ARG A 493 -10.81 14.85 34.48
CA ARG A 493 -11.61 15.21 33.28
C ARG A 493 -11.56 14.13 32.22
N LEU A 494 -12.72 13.84 31.65
CA LEU A 494 -12.92 13.11 30.42
C LEU A 494 -13.24 14.11 29.30
N ARG A 495 -12.39 14.16 28.27
CA ARG A 495 -12.55 15.02 27.09
C ARG A 495 -12.84 14.16 25.87
N LEU A 496 -13.90 14.52 25.15
CA LEU A 496 -14.32 13.91 23.90
C LEU A 496 -14.29 14.99 22.83
N ALA A 497 -13.60 14.74 21.72
CA ALA A 497 -13.64 15.61 20.56
C ALA A 497 -14.21 14.80 19.39
N LEU A 498 -15.21 15.32 18.68
CA LEU A 498 -15.75 14.72 17.46
C LEU A 498 -15.75 15.76 16.34
N GLY A 499 -15.54 15.34 15.10
CA GLY A 499 -15.50 16.28 13.98
C GLY A 499 -15.85 15.67 12.63
N GLU A 500 -16.30 16.53 11.73
CA GLU A 500 -16.60 16.20 10.34
C GLU A 500 -15.92 17.22 9.40
N PRO A 501 -15.58 16.82 8.17
CA PRO A 501 -15.13 17.76 7.15
C PRO A 501 -16.25 18.77 6.86
N ALA A 502 -15.93 20.06 6.72
CA ALA A 502 -16.91 21.13 6.54
C ALA A 502 -17.71 21.07 5.22
N THR A 503 -17.42 20.12 4.32
CA THR A 503 -17.97 20.00 2.96
C THR A 503 -19.33 19.30 2.85
N SER A 504 -19.93 18.82 3.94
CA SER A 504 -21.18 18.04 3.89
C SER A 504 -22.48 18.84 4.09
N ALA A 505 -22.43 20.18 4.17
CA ALA A 505 -23.60 21.00 4.52
C ALA A 505 -24.37 21.63 3.34
N GLN A 506 -24.29 21.05 2.13
CA GLN A 506 -25.11 21.49 0.99
C GLN A 506 -25.65 20.29 0.20
N ALA A 507 -26.65 19.63 0.79
CA ALA A 507 -27.69 18.93 0.05
C ALA A 507 -28.93 18.94 0.96
N VAL A 508 -30.08 19.31 0.37
CA VAL A 508 -31.38 19.61 1.01
C VAL A 508 -31.51 21.07 1.46
N ALA A 509 -31.72 21.92 0.46
CA ALA A 509 -32.62 23.06 0.56
C ALA A 509 -34.05 22.56 0.29
#